data_AF-A0A1W1V5A6-F1
#
_entry.id   AF-A0A1W1V5A6-F1
#
_cell.length_a   1.000
_cell.length_b   1.000
_cell.length_c   1.000
_cell.angle_alpha   90.00
_cell.angle_beta   90.00
_cell.angle_gamma   90.00
#
_symmetry.space_group_name_H-M   'P 1'
#
loop_
_entity.id
_entity.type
_entity.pdbx_description
1 polymer ?
#
loop_
_entity_poly.entity_id
_entity_poly.type
_entity_poly.pdbx_seq_one_letter_code
_entity_poly.pdbx_strand_id
1 'polypeptide(L)'
;MIINGHHKIINETLQRVIDGEIQRLIINIPPGYTKTELASISFIARGLALNPKSRFLHLSYSHNLALLNSSVARGIIKSSAYQSMWPLTLKDDSDSKAMWWTTQGGGVYASSAAGQ
;
A
#
# COMPACT_ATOMS: atom_id res chain seq x y z
N MET A 1 1.05 -1.92 -18.43
CA MET A 1 1.94 -0.85 -17.93
C MET A 1 3.24 -0.91 -18.71
N ILE A 2 3.71 0.21 -19.27
CA ILE A 2 5.02 0.26 -19.92
C ILE A 2 6.08 0.48 -18.82
N ILE A 3 7.06 -0.42 -18.72
CA ILE A 3 8.10 -0.36 -17.68
C ILE A 3 9.28 0.47 -18.20
N ASN A 4 9.77 1.41 -17.38
CA ASN A 4 10.93 2.26 -17.70
C ASN A 4 11.95 2.19 -16.53
N GLY A 5 13.17 2.70 -16.74
CA GLY A 5 14.29 2.59 -15.80
C GLY A 5 13.98 3.10 -14.39
N HIS A 6 13.21 4.19 -14.26
CA HIS A 6 12.82 4.71 -12.95
C HIS A 6 11.95 3.74 -12.14
N HIS A 7 11.13 2.89 -12.79
CA HIS A 7 10.35 1.88 -12.08
C HIS A 7 11.25 0.83 -11.43
N LYS A 8 12.36 0.45 -12.09
CA LYS A 8 13.33 -0.50 -11.53
C LYS A 8 14.00 0.09 -10.29
N ILE A 9 14.50 1.33 -10.40
CA ILE A 9 15.13 2.05 -9.28
C ILE A 9 14.17 2.20 -8.09
N ILE A 10 12.91 2.58 -8.34
CA ILE A 10 11.90 2.69 -7.29
C ILE A 10 11.69 1.33 -6.61
N ASN A 11 11.52 0.26 -7.39
CA ASN A 11 11.25 -1.06 -6.85
C ASN A 11 12.43 -1.62 -6.04
N GLU A 12 13.66 -1.48 -6.55
CA GLU A 12 14.89 -1.85 -5.83
C GLU A 12 15.05 -1.05 -4.54
N THR A 13 14.72 0.25 -4.55
CA THR A 13 14.79 1.09 -3.35
C THR A 13 13.71 0.71 -2.34
N LEU A 14 12.49 0.40 -2.79
CA LEU A 14 11.40 -0.09 -1.92
C LEU A 14 11.72 -1.46 -1.33
N GLN A 15 12.44 -2.33 -2.06
CA GLN A 15 12.92 -3.59 -1.54
C GLN A 15 13.84 -3.38 -0.32
N ARG A 16 14.78 -2.44 -0.41
CA ARG A 16 15.67 -2.07 0.69
C ARG A 16 14.93 -1.50 1.91
N VAL A 17 13.74 -0.91 1.73
CA VAL A 17 12.87 -0.52 2.86
C VAL A 17 12.28 -1.76 3.54
N ILE A 18 11.83 -2.75 2.77
CA ILE A 18 11.30 -4.02 3.30
C ILE A 18 12.39 -4.81 4.02
N ASP A 19 13.61 -4.80 3.50
CA ASP A 19 14.76 -5.48 4.12
C ASP A 19 15.28 -4.74 5.38
N GLY A 20 14.75 -3.55 5.67
CA GLY A 20 15.13 -2.75 6.84
C GLY A 20 16.42 -1.95 6.67
N GLU A 21 17.07 -1.99 5.50
CA GLU A 21 18.25 -1.18 5.18
C GLU A 21 17.93 0.32 5.14
N ILE A 22 16.74 0.67 4.64
CA ILE A 22 16.25 2.05 4.58
C ILE A 22 15.05 2.20 5.51
N GLN A 23 15.24 2.91 6.61
CA GLN A 23 14.16 3.17 7.58
C GLN A 23 13.30 4.39 7.21
N ARG A 24 13.86 5.35 6.46
CA ARG A 24 13.19 6.59 6.05
C ARG A 24 13.53 6.88 4.59
N LEU A 25 12.53 6.80 3.73
CA LEU A 25 12.67 6.99 2.29
C LEU A 25 11.86 8.22 1.83
N ILE A 26 12.48 9.07 1.02
CA ILE A 26 11.82 10.14 0.26
C ILE A 26 12.03 9.85 -1.22
N ILE A 27 10.94 9.85 -2.00
CA ILE A 27 10.98 9.64 -3.45
C ILE A 27 10.54 10.94 -4.15
N ASN A 28 11.49 11.62 -4.79
CA ASN A 28 11.23 12.85 -5.56
C ASN A 28 11.21 12.53 -7.06
N ILE A 29 10.03 12.59 -7.66
CA ILE A 29 9.83 12.33 -9.10
C ILE A 29 8.62 13.15 -9.60
N PRO A 30 8.57 13.58 -10.88
CA PRO A 30 7.48 14.39 -11.39
C PRO A 30 6.10 13.68 -11.34
N PRO A 31 4.98 14.43 -11.47
CA PRO A 31 3.65 13.82 -11.54
C PRO A 31 3.48 12.95 -12.79
N GLY A 32 2.68 11.89 -12.69
CA GLY A 32 2.44 10.96 -13.80
C GLY A 32 3.45 9.80 -13.94
N TYR A 33 4.46 9.73 -13.07
CA TYR A 33 5.50 8.68 -13.09
C TYR A 33 5.20 7.50 -12.15
N THR A 34 3.91 7.18 -11.95
CA THR A 34 3.48 5.93 -11.28
C THR A 34 3.93 5.76 -9.82
N LYS A 35 4.50 6.80 -9.19
CA LYS A 35 5.01 6.72 -7.80
C LYS A 35 3.96 6.29 -6.78
N THR A 36 2.73 6.80 -6.90
CA THR A 36 1.64 6.51 -5.95
C THR A 36 1.19 5.07 -6.08
N GLU A 37 1.12 4.57 -7.32
CA GLU A 37 0.77 3.18 -7.61
C GLU A 37 1.79 2.22 -6.99
N LEU A 38 3.09 2.48 -7.18
CA LEU A 38 4.16 1.61 -6.67
C LEU A 38 4.36 1.75 -5.16
N ALA A 39 4.60 2.95 -4.66
CA ALA A 39 5.07 3.18 -3.29
C ALA A 39 3.94 3.32 -2.25
N SER A 40 2.68 3.48 -2.67
CA SER A 40 1.54 3.53 -1.76
C SER A 40 0.64 2.30 -1.94
N ILE A 41 0.04 2.14 -3.12
CA ILE A 41 -0.98 1.11 -3.34
C ILE A 41 -0.36 -0.29 -3.36
N SER A 42 0.56 -0.53 -4.30
CA SER A 42 1.21 -1.84 -4.47
C SER A 42 2.09 -2.21 -3.29
N PHE A 43 2.72 -1.22 -2.65
CA PHE A 43 3.58 -1.44 -1.50
C PHE A 43 2.80 -1.95 -0.28
N ILE A 44 1.60 -1.42 -0.02
CA ILE A 44 0.70 -1.93 1.03
C ILE A 44 0.37 -3.40 0.77
N ALA A 45 -0.07 -3.73 -0.45
CA ALA A 45 -0.44 -5.09 -0.81
C ALA A 45 0.77 -6.03 -0.66
N ARG A 46 1.94 -5.62 -1.13
CA ARG A 46 3.18 -6.39 -1.01
C ARG A 46 3.59 -6.63 0.45
N GLY A 47 3.54 -5.61 1.30
CA GLY A 47 3.93 -5.78 2.69
C GLY A 47 2.97 -6.68 3.47
N LEU A 48 1.67 -6.69 3.14
CA LEU A 48 0.71 -7.64 3.71
C LEU A 48 0.87 -9.06 3.15
N ALA A 49 1.28 -9.21 1.89
CA ALA A 49 1.65 -10.51 1.32
C ALA A 49 2.85 -11.14 2.05
N LEU A 50 3.85 -10.33 2.39
CA LEU A 50 5.05 -10.76 3.10
C LEU A 50 4.78 -11.00 4.60
N ASN A 51 4.01 -10.11 5.22
CA ASN A 51 3.65 -10.21 6.62
C ASN A 51 2.23 -9.68 6.85
N PRO A 52 1.25 -10.57 7.02
CA PRO A 52 -0.15 -10.20 7.25
C PRO A 52 -0.39 -9.42 8.55
N LYS A 53 0.59 -9.37 9.45
CA LYS A 53 0.56 -8.59 10.71
C LYS A 53 1.05 -7.14 10.53
N SER A 54 1.58 -6.79 9.36
CA SER A 54 2.09 -5.44 9.07
C SER A 54 0.96 -4.40 9.16
N ARG A 55 1.28 -3.22 9.69
CA ARG A 55 0.35 -2.10 9.81
C ARG A 55 0.82 -0.94 8.96
N PHE A 56 -0.06 -0.41 8.13
CA PHE A 56 0.22 0.74 7.28
C PHE A 56 -0.61 1.94 7.69
N LEU A 57 0.07 3.07 7.84
CA LEU A 57 -0.54 4.39 7.96
C LEU A 57 -0.39 5.08 6.59
N HIS A 58 -1.48 5.19 5.84
CA HIS A 58 -1.49 5.86 4.55
C HIS A 58 -2.01 7.29 4.71
N LEU A 59 -1.12 8.27 4.54
CA LEU A 59 -1.46 9.69 4.63
C LEU A 59 -1.39 10.33 3.24
N SER A 60 -2.36 11.19 2.96
CA SER A 60 -2.36 12.06 1.79
C SER A 60 -2.83 13.46 2.17
N TYR A 61 -2.49 14.46 1.38
CA TYR A 61 -3.02 15.81 1.57
C TYR A 61 -4.57 15.82 1.42
N SER A 62 -5.09 15.14 0.39
CA SER A 62 -6.52 15.01 0.17
C SER A 62 -7.06 13.76 0.86
N HIS A 63 -8.09 13.95 1.71
CA HIS A 63 -8.80 12.85 2.37
C HIS A 63 -9.36 11.86 1.34
N ASN A 64 -10.06 12.36 0.33
CA ASN A 64 -10.64 11.54 -0.74
C ASN A 64 -9.58 10.74 -1.49
N LEU A 65 -8.40 11.33 -1.73
CA LEU A 65 -7.30 10.63 -2.40
C LEU A 65 -6.72 9.52 -1.51
N ALA A 66 -6.59 9.74 -0.21
CA ALA A 66 -6.16 8.70 0.73
C ALA A 66 -7.14 7.52 0.74
N LEU A 67 -8.44 7.81 0.82
CA LEU A 67 -9.49 6.78 0.79
C LEU A 67 -9.52 6.02 -0.53
N LEU A 68 -9.32 6.72 -1.65
CA LEU A 68 -9.28 6.09 -2.97
C LEU A 68 -8.12 5.08 -3.05
N ASN A 69 -6.91 5.50 -2.71
CA ASN A 69 -5.73 4.62 -2.75
C ASN A 69 -5.89 3.41 -1.81
N SER A 70 -6.41 3.64 -0.61
CA SER A 70 -6.71 2.57 0.35
C SER A 70 -7.74 1.58 -0.20
N SER A 71 -8.81 2.09 -0.83
CA SER A 71 -9.83 1.26 -1.47
C SER A 71 -9.26 0.44 -2.62
N VAL A 72 -8.37 1.01 -3.43
CA VAL A 72 -7.70 0.29 -4.53
C VAL A 72 -6.78 -0.80 -3.97
N ALA A 73 -5.96 -0.51 -2.96
CA ALA A 73 -5.10 -1.50 -2.32
C ALA A 73 -5.92 -2.67 -1.73
N ARG A 74 -7.04 -2.36 -1.06
CA ARG A 74 -7.97 -3.37 -0.55
C ARG A 74 -8.59 -4.20 -1.67
N GLY A 75 -8.94 -3.56 -2.80
CA GLY A 75 -9.45 -4.25 -3.99
C GLY A 75 -8.43 -5.23 -4.58
N ILE A 76 -7.15 -4.84 -4.65
CA ILE A 76 -6.05 -5.72 -5.07
C ILE A 76 -6.00 -6.95 -4.15
N ILE A 77 -6.01 -6.74 -2.83
CA ILE A 77 -5.94 -7.84 -1.86
C ILE A 77 -7.14 -8.78 -1.99
N LYS A 78 -8.35 -8.26 -2.22
CA LYS A 78 -9.56 -9.08 -2.42
C LYS A 78 -9.60 -9.78 -3.78
N SER A 79 -8.75 -9.41 -4.73
CA SER A 79 -8.77 -9.99 -6.07
C SER A 79 -8.41 -11.48 -6.05
N SER A 80 -8.99 -12.25 -6.97
CA SER A 80 -8.68 -13.68 -7.12
C SER A 80 -7.19 -13.94 -7.41
N ALA A 81 -6.56 -13.06 -8.19
CA ALA A 81 -5.14 -13.17 -8.53
C ALA A 81 -4.23 -12.95 -7.31
N TYR A 82 -4.55 -12.00 -6.44
CA TYR A 82 -3.80 -11.83 -5.20
C TYR A 82 -4.03 -13.01 -4.26
N GLN A 83 -5.29 -13.43 -4.08
CA GLN A 83 -5.66 -14.52 -3.18
C GLN A 83 -5.09 -15.88 -3.59
N SER A 84 -4.91 -16.12 -4.89
CA SER A 84 -4.29 -17.38 -5.36
C SER A 84 -2.80 -17.48 -5.01
N MET A 85 -2.10 -16.35 -4.88
CA MET A 85 -0.68 -16.30 -4.54
C MET A 85 -0.45 -16.11 -3.03
N TRP A 86 -1.24 -15.23 -2.41
CA TRP A 86 -1.12 -14.85 -1.00
C TRP A 86 -2.50 -14.87 -0.33
N PRO A 87 -3.01 -16.05 0.05
CA PRO A 87 -4.26 -16.17 0.77
C PRO A 87 -4.26 -15.29 2.02
N LEU A 88 -5.16 -14.31 2.07
CA LEU A 88 -5.23 -13.34 3.16
C LEU A 88 -6.68 -12.97 3.44
N THR A 89 -7.10 -13.22 4.68
CA THR A 89 -8.46 -12.91 5.14
C THR A 89 -8.51 -11.53 5.80
N LEU A 90 -9.45 -10.71 5.35
CA LEU A 90 -9.79 -9.44 5.99
C LEU A 90 -10.90 -9.67 7.03
N LYS A 91 -10.95 -8.86 8.08
CA LYS A 91 -12.04 -8.93 9.05
C LYS A 91 -13.35 -8.40 8.46
N ASP A 92 -14.44 -9.10 8.75
CA ASP A 92 -15.78 -8.80 8.23
C ASP A 92 -16.37 -7.48 8.76
N ASP A 93 -15.95 -7.03 9.94
CA ASP A 93 -16.38 -5.77 10.55
C ASP A 93 -15.66 -4.52 9.99
N SER A 94 -14.69 -4.71 9.09
CA SER A 94 -13.77 -3.67 8.64
C SER A 94 -14.02 -3.25 7.18
N ASP A 95 -15.28 -2.95 6.84
CA ASP A 95 -15.69 -2.57 5.49
C ASP A 95 -15.60 -1.07 5.19
N SER A 96 -14.70 -0.36 5.86
CA SER A 96 -14.42 1.05 5.59
C SER A 96 -13.26 1.22 4.61
N LYS A 97 -13.40 2.14 3.66
CA LYS A 97 -12.28 2.59 2.81
C LYS A 97 -11.18 3.27 3.63
N ALA A 98 -11.53 3.85 4.78
CA ALA A 98 -10.60 4.53 5.67
C ALA A 98 -9.80 3.55 6.54
N MET A 99 -10.38 2.40 6.88
CA MET A 99 -9.75 1.47 7.80
C MET A 99 -10.22 0.04 7.56
N TRP A 100 -9.25 -0.85 7.36
CA TRP A 100 -9.51 -2.27 7.18
C TRP A 100 -8.38 -3.12 7.75
N TRP A 101 -8.74 -4.26 8.32
CA TRP A 101 -7.83 -5.08 9.11
C TRP A 101 -7.76 -6.51 8.58
N THR A 102 -6.59 -7.12 8.72
CA THR A 102 -6.42 -8.56 8.52
C THR A 102 -6.87 -9.31 9.78
N THR A 103 -7.26 -10.58 9.64
CA THR A 103 -7.56 -11.44 10.79
C THR A 103 -6.33 -11.66 11.70
N GLN A 104 -5.13 -11.39 11.19
CA GLN A 104 -3.86 -11.56 11.90
C GLN A 104 -3.38 -10.28 12.62
N GLY A 105 -4.16 -9.20 12.60
CA GLY A 105 -3.88 -7.96 13.35
C GLY A 105 -3.00 -6.93 12.63
N GLY A 106 -2.73 -7.15 11.34
CA GLY A 106 -2.22 -6.14 10.43
C GLY A 106 -3.37 -5.40 9.71
N GLY A 107 -3.04 -4.52 8.78
CA GLY A 107 -4.01 -3.80 7.96
C GLY A 107 -3.60 -2.36 7.69
N VAL A 108 -4.59 -1.53 7.35
CA VAL A 108 -4.37 -0.18 6.86
C VAL A 108 -5.31 0.80 7.54
N TYR A 109 -4.76 1.95 7.91
CA TYR A 109 -5.50 3.14 8.26
C TYR A 109 -5.12 4.26 7.30
N ALA A 110 -6.11 4.87 6.66
CA ALA A 110 -5.95 5.90 5.65
C ALA A 110 -6.65 7.19 6.08
N SER A 111 -5.91 8.30 6.07
CA SER A 111 -6.43 9.60 6.51
C SER A 111 -5.74 10.76 5.80
N SER A 112 -6.30 11.96 5.98
CA SER A 112 -5.65 13.19 5.57
C SER A 112 -4.46 13.50 6.49
N ALA A 113 -3.38 14.07 5.96
CA ALA A 113 -2.22 14.45 6.75
C ALA A 113 -2.54 15.51 7.82
N ALA A 114 -3.63 16.26 7.64
CA ALA A 114 -4.09 17.30 8.57
C ALA A 114 -5.09 16.79 9.64
N GLY A 115 -5.47 15.50 9.62
CA GLY A 115 -6.39 14.92 10.61
C GLY A 115 -7.85 15.37 10.48
N GLN A 116 -8.23 15.95 9.34
CA GLN A 116 -9.60 16.33 8.98
C GLN A 116 -10.29 15.21 8.19
#